data_AF-A0A7S4K2I3-F1
#
_entry.id   AF-A0A7S4K2I3-F1
#
_cell.length_a   1.000
_cell.length_b   1.000
_cell.length_c   1.000
_cell.angle_alpha   90.00
_cell.angle_beta   90.00
_cell.angle_gamma   90.00
#
_symmetry.space_group_name_H-M   'P 1'
#
loop_
_entity.id
_entity.type
_entity.pdbx_description
1 polymer ?
#
loop_
_entity_poly.entity_id
_entity_poly.type
_entity_poly.pdbx_seq_one_letter_code
_entity_poly.pdbx_strand_id
1 'polypeptide(L)'
;PSSIDMDLAFLIDVTGSMAPYARAVGKTVNSLLTGSGSVITKLKAKFPDIEFHLRIGVMGFRDIDDGLQQFTESSSLNNVGCFIDDPAHAVSFVESILKSPNGGGDIAEDHLGAIDRCTKWKSQNDWTSPIKLMLLLTDAPAHGMVPAGIHNAPNVDGYSIRHPSGLTPESVADSLVKNN
;
A
#
# COMPACT_ATOMS: atom_id res chain seq x y z
N PRO A 1 -8.92 -23.31 -14.13
CA PRO A 1 -9.68 -22.77 -12.97
C PRO A 1 -10.96 -22.10 -13.47
N SER A 2 -12.11 -22.39 -12.86
CA SER A 2 -13.37 -21.68 -13.16
C SER A 2 -13.44 -20.31 -12.49
N SER A 3 -12.69 -20.11 -11.41
CA SER A 3 -12.52 -18.84 -10.71
C SER A 3 -11.05 -18.58 -10.36
N ILE A 4 -10.72 -17.31 -10.17
CA ILE A 4 -9.43 -16.82 -9.69
C ILE A 4 -9.68 -15.73 -8.63
N ASP A 5 -9.19 -15.95 -7.42
CA ASP A 5 -9.23 -14.99 -6.32
C ASP A 5 -7.91 -14.23 -6.20
N MET A 6 -7.99 -12.93 -5.96
CA MET A 6 -6.85 -12.02 -5.84
C MET A 6 -7.00 -11.09 -4.64
N ASP A 7 -5.91 -10.91 -3.91
CA ASP A 7 -5.74 -9.88 -2.88
C ASP A 7 -4.84 -8.77 -3.42
N LEU A 8 -5.35 -7.53 -3.44
CA LEU A 8 -4.60 -6.34 -3.82
C LEU A 8 -4.57 -5.33 -2.67
N ALA A 9 -3.40 -5.11 -2.09
CA ALA A 9 -3.19 -4.07 -1.09
C ALA A 9 -2.59 -2.80 -1.74
N PHE A 10 -3.18 -1.64 -1.44
CA PHE A 10 -2.59 -0.34 -1.75
C PHE A 10 -1.88 0.21 -0.52
N LEU A 11 -0.57 0.44 -0.63
CA LEU A 11 0.24 1.12 0.37
C LEU A 11 0.49 2.53 -0.13
N ILE A 12 -0.09 3.52 0.53
CA ILE A 12 -0.14 4.89 0.05
C ILE A 12 0.61 5.77 1.02
N ASP A 13 1.65 6.43 0.54
CA ASP A 13 2.32 7.51 1.24
C ASP A 13 1.33 8.67 1.44
N VAL A 14 1.14 9.07 2.69
CA VAL A 14 0.26 10.15 3.09
C VAL A 14 0.99 11.27 3.83
N THR A 15 2.30 11.43 3.59
CA THR A 15 3.08 12.55 4.12
C THR A 15 2.78 13.87 3.40
N GLY A 16 3.30 14.98 3.94
CA GLY A 16 3.00 16.31 3.42
C GLY A 16 3.41 16.51 1.94
N SER A 17 4.50 15.86 1.49
CA SER A 17 4.98 15.94 0.10
C SER A 17 3.98 15.35 -0.88
N MET A 18 3.14 14.41 -0.45
CA MET A 18 2.11 13.77 -1.27
C MET A 18 0.88 14.65 -1.54
N ALA A 19 0.74 15.82 -0.89
CA ALA A 19 -0.41 16.71 -1.07
C ALA A 19 -0.69 17.14 -2.53
N PRO A 20 0.30 17.49 -3.38
CA PRO A 20 0.09 17.78 -4.79
C PRO A 20 -0.35 16.55 -5.61
N TYR A 21 -0.02 15.34 -5.15
CA TYR A 21 -0.29 14.08 -5.84
C TYR A 21 -1.59 13.40 -5.38
N ALA A 22 -2.14 13.77 -4.23
CA ALA A 22 -3.34 13.17 -3.63
C ALA A 22 -4.49 12.97 -4.64
N ARG A 23 -4.80 13.97 -5.46
CA ARG A 23 -5.83 13.87 -6.50
C ARG A 23 -5.49 12.82 -7.55
N ALA A 24 -4.24 12.75 -7.99
CA ALA A 24 -3.79 11.80 -8.99
C ALA A 24 -3.79 10.37 -8.44
N VAL A 25 -3.32 10.18 -7.21
CA VAL A 25 -3.36 8.90 -6.49
C VAL A 25 -4.79 8.39 -6.36
N GLY A 26 -5.71 9.21 -5.84
CA GLY A 26 -7.11 8.82 -5.68
C GLY A 26 -7.78 8.46 -7.01
N LYS A 27 -7.51 9.21 -8.08
CA LYS A 27 -7.99 8.88 -9.44
C LYS A 27 -7.40 7.57 -9.97
N THR A 28 -6.12 7.31 -9.74
CA THR A 28 -5.46 6.07 -10.17
C THR A 28 -6.09 4.87 -9.48
N VAL A 29 -6.24 4.92 -8.14
CA VAL A 29 -6.87 3.83 -7.39
C VAL A 29 -8.32 3.63 -7.83
N ASN A 30 -9.11 4.70 -7.96
CA ASN A 30 -10.48 4.61 -8.46
C ASN A 30 -10.54 3.99 -9.86
N SER A 31 -9.66 4.39 -10.79
CA SER A 31 -9.64 3.83 -12.15
C SER A 31 -9.21 2.36 -12.20
N LEU A 32 -8.39 1.89 -11.26
CA LEU A 32 -8.00 0.49 -11.18
C LEU A 32 -9.14 -0.39 -10.63
N LEU A 33 -9.96 0.17 -9.74
CA LEU A 33 -10.98 -0.56 -9.01
C LEU A 33 -12.37 -0.47 -9.64
N THR A 34 -12.69 0.62 -10.35
CA THR A 34 -14.05 0.91 -10.81
C THR A 34 -14.13 1.22 -12.30
N GLY A 35 -15.34 1.09 -12.85
CA GLY A 35 -15.65 1.42 -14.24
C GLY A 35 -15.07 0.44 -15.26
N SER A 36 -15.22 0.79 -16.55
CA SER A 36 -14.80 -0.04 -17.68
C SER A 36 -13.28 -0.23 -17.80
N GLY A 37 -12.51 0.65 -17.16
CA GLY A 37 -11.05 0.59 -17.11
C GLY A 37 -10.47 -0.26 -15.99
N SER A 38 -11.32 -0.78 -15.10
CA SER A 38 -10.89 -1.54 -13.92
C SER A 38 -10.14 -2.82 -14.28
N VAL A 39 -9.32 -3.29 -13.34
CA VAL A 39 -8.56 -4.55 -13.50
C VAL A 39 -9.52 -5.72 -13.75
N ILE A 40 -10.61 -5.82 -12.97
CA ILE A 40 -11.61 -6.87 -13.13
C ILE A 40 -12.28 -6.81 -14.50
N THR A 41 -12.70 -5.62 -14.97
CA THR A 41 -13.31 -5.50 -16.30
C THR A 41 -12.35 -5.91 -17.42
N LYS A 42 -11.09 -5.48 -17.34
CA LYS A 42 -10.06 -5.85 -18.32
C LYS A 42 -9.75 -7.35 -18.32
N LEU A 43 -9.69 -7.97 -17.15
CA LEU A 43 -9.47 -9.42 -17.01
C LEU A 43 -10.66 -10.21 -17.58
N LYS A 44 -11.90 -9.84 -17.23
CA LYS A 44 -13.11 -10.46 -17.77
C LYS A 44 -13.22 -10.33 -19.29
N ALA A 45 -12.84 -9.19 -19.85
CA ALA A 45 -12.84 -9.01 -21.30
C ALA A 45 -11.81 -9.91 -22.02
N LYS A 46 -10.66 -10.16 -21.37
CA LYS A 46 -9.59 -11.00 -21.93
C LYS A 46 -9.83 -12.51 -21.72
N PHE A 47 -10.47 -12.86 -20.60
CA PHE A 47 -10.73 -14.24 -20.18
C PHE A 47 -12.20 -14.37 -19.75
N PRO A 48 -13.15 -14.37 -20.69
CA PRO A 48 -14.58 -14.32 -20.39
C PRO A 48 -15.11 -15.54 -19.65
N ASP A 49 -14.42 -16.68 -19.79
CA ASP A 49 -14.81 -17.96 -19.17
C ASP A 49 -14.26 -18.13 -17.74
N ILE A 50 -13.54 -17.12 -17.21
CA ILE A 50 -12.96 -17.14 -15.87
C ILE A 50 -13.65 -16.10 -15.00
N GLU A 51 -14.16 -16.53 -13.85
CA GLU A 51 -14.64 -15.62 -12.82
C GLU A 51 -13.46 -15.04 -12.04
N PHE A 52 -13.44 -13.73 -11.85
CA PHE A 52 -12.38 -13.05 -11.08
C PHE A 52 -12.99 -12.36 -9.88
N HIS A 53 -12.45 -12.66 -8.69
CA HIS A 53 -12.77 -11.98 -7.44
C HIS A 53 -11.55 -11.19 -6.97
N LEU A 54 -11.76 -9.92 -6.64
CA LEU A 54 -10.73 -9.03 -6.13
C LEU A 54 -11.14 -8.55 -4.75
N ARG A 55 -10.29 -8.80 -3.75
CA ARG A 55 -10.38 -8.17 -2.44
C ARG A 55 -9.29 -7.13 -2.31
N ILE A 56 -9.62 -6.05 -1.62
CA ILE A 56 -8.85 -4.81 -1.64
C ILE A 56 -8.50 -4.44 -0.21
N GLY A 57 -7.21 -4.28 0.06
CA GLY A 57 -6.73 -3.68 1.30
C GLY A 57 -6.14 -2.30 1.02
N VAL A 58 -6.25 -1.37 1.96
CA VAL A 58 -5.64 -0.04 1.84
C VAL A 58 -4.96 0.34 3.14
N MET A 59 -3.73 0.85 3.04
CA MET A 59 -2.99 1.43 4.16
C MET A 59 -2.37 2.75 3.75
N GLY A 60 -2.63 3.80 4.51
CA GLY A 60 -1.80 4.99 4.51
C GLY A 60 -0.54 4.74 5.36
N PHE A 61 0.63 5.14 4.89
CA PHE A 61 1.87 5.12 5.66
C PHE A 61 2.59 6.47 5.63
N ARG A 62 3.45 6.70 6.61
CA ARG A 62 4.29 7.91 6.77
C ARG A 62 5.72 7.51 7.16
N ASP A 63 6.47 8.44 7.74
CA ASP A 63 7.83 8.24 8.24
C ASP A 63 7.80 7.44 9.57
N ILE A 64 8.93 6.83 9.90
CA ILE A 64 9.15 6.01 11.09
C ILE A 64 8.86 6.79 12.38
N ASP A 65 9.19 8.08 12.38
CA ASP A 65 9.10 8.95 13.55
C ASP A 65 7.69 9.55 13.76
N ASP A 66 6.72 9.27 12.88
CA ASP A 66 5.33 9.75 12.98
C ASP A 66 4.49 9.01 14.07
N GLY A 67 5.11 8.08 14.80
CA GLY A 67 4.53 7.43 15.98
C GLY A 67 3.21 6.72 15.69
N LEU A 68 2.14 7.07 16.42
CA LEU A 68 0.82 6.45 16.23
C LEU A 68 0.19 6.77 14.87
N GLN A 69 0.69 7.76 14.14
CA GLN A 69 0.21 8.14 12.83
C GLN A 69 1.01 7.47 11.70
N GLN A 70 2.05 6.71 12.00
CA GLN A 70 2.89 6.02 11.02
C GLN A 70 2.07 5.16 10.05
N PHE A 71 0.99 4.51 10.52
CA PHE A 71 0.11 3.69 9.70
C PHE A 71 -1.37 4.01 9.92
N THR A 72 -2.17 4.00 8.85
CA THR A 72 -3.64 4.15 8.89
C THR A 72 -4.27 3.09 7.98
N GLU A 73 -4.89 2.07 8.58
CA GLU A 73 -5.32 0.85 7.89
C GLU A 73 -6.84 0.83 7.64
N SER A 74 -7.27 0.36 6.46
CA SER A 74 -8.69 0.10 6.14
C SER A 74 -9.16 -1.16 6.85
N SER A 75 -9.21 -1.14 8.18
CA SER A 75 -9.83 -2.25 8.92
C SER A 75 -11.30 -2.38 8.48
N SER A 76 -11.70 -3.59 8.10
CA SER A 76 -13.06 -3.91 7.68
C SER A 76 -14.03 -3.52 8.78
N LEU A 77 -15.16 -2.93 8.38
CA LEU A 77 -16.38 -2.92 9.19
C LEU A 77 -16.54 -4.32 9.80
N ASN A 78 -16.56 -4.41 11.14
CA ASN A 78 -16.73 -5.63 11.94
C ASN A 78 -15.47 -6.45 12.34
N ASN A 79 -14.24 -5.91 12.28
CA ASN A 79 -13.01 -6.62 12.73
C ASN A 79 -12.72 -7.93 11.96
N VAL A 80 -13.17 -8.03 10.70
CA VAL A 80 -13.10 -9.27 9.92
C VAL A 80 -11.78 -9.41 9.13
N GLY A 81 -11.05 -8.31 8.92
CA GLY A 81 -9.77 -8.26 8.20
C GLY A 81 -9.50 -6.87 7.63
N CYS A 82 -8.40 -6.70 6.92
CA CYS A 82 -8.04 -5.47 6.20
C CYS A 82 -8.45 -5.51 4.72
N PHE A 83 -8.76 -6.70 4.18
CA PHE A 83 -9.25 -6.89 2.81
C PHE A 83 -10.78 -6.88 2.74
N ILE A 84 -11.33 -6.09 1.82
CA ILE A 84 -12.77 -5.96 1.55
C ILE A 84 -13.09 -6.23 0.07
N ASP A 85 -14.30 -6.68 -0.22
CA ASP A 85 -14.79 -6.97 -1.57
C ASP A 85 -15.64 -5.82 -2.17
N ASP A 86 -15.65 -4.64 -1.52
CA ASP A 86 -16.33 -3.44 -1.97
C ASP A 86 -15.34 -2.36 -2.48
N PRO A 87 -15.17 -2.23 -3.81
CA PRO A 87 -14.39 -1.17 -4.43
C PRO A 87 -14.76 0.25 -3.99
N ALA A 88 -16.05 0.53 -3.78
CA ALA A 88 -16.51 1.88 -3.44
C ALA A 88 -16.07 2.28 -2.03
N HIS A 89 -16.10 1.34 -1.09
CA HIS A 89 -15.55 1.54 0.25
C HIS A 89 -14.04 1.76 0.18
N ALA A 90 -13.29 0.93 -0.56
CA ALA A 90 -11.84 1.10 -0.69
C ALA A 90 -11.47 2.48 -1.24
N VAL A 91 -12.17 2.94 -2.29
CA VAL A 91 -11.99 4.29 -2.85
C VAL A 91 -12.32 5.37 -1.83
N SER A 92 -13.43 5.22 -1.08
CA SER A 92 -13.81 6.19 -0.04
C SER A 92 -12.78 6.28 1.09
N PHE A 93 -12.16 5.15 1.46
CA PHE A 93 -11.08 5.13 2.45
C PHE A 93 -9.82 5.82 1.93
N VAL A 94 -9.43 5.57 0.68
CA VAL A 94 -8.33 6.27 0.00
C VAL A 94 -8.57 7.78 0.00
N GLU A 95 -9.76 8.22 -0.40
CA GLU A 95 -10.12 9.64 -0.36
C GLU A 95 -10.05 10.20 1.07
N SER A 96 -10.41 9.41 2.09
CA SER A 96 -10.34 9.82 3.48
C SER A 96 -8.91 10.06 3.96
N ILE A 97 -7.99 9.11 3.71
CA ILE A 97 -6.59 9.23 4.17
C ILE A 97 -5.82 10.32 3.38
N LEU A 98 -6.26 10.63 2.15
CA LEU A 98 -5.66 11.66 1.30
C LEU A 98 -6.22 13.08 1.54
N LYS A 99 -7.19 13.27 2.44
CA LYS A 99 -7.78 14.60 2.72
C LYS A 99 -6.79 15.58 3.36
N SER A 100 -5.91 15.07 4.21
CA SER A 100 -4.96 15.88 4.96
C SER A 100 -3.59 15.19 5.03
N PRO A 101 -2.85 15.08 3.90
CA PRO A 101 -1.51 14.52 3.92
C PRO A 101 -0.62 15.37 4.82
N ASN A 102 0.08 14.72 5.76
CA ASN A 102 0.86 15.36 6.81
C ASN A 102 1.84 14.36 7.42
N GLY A 103 2.79 14.84 8.22
CA GLY A 103 3.89 14.02 8.74
C GLY A 103 5.11 14.10 7.85
N GLY A 104 6.04 13.17 8.04
CA GLY A 104 7.39 13.21 7.51
C GLY A 104 8.38 13.85 8.49
N GLY A 105 9.65 13.51 8.36
CA GLY A 105 10.76 14.11 9.12
C GLY A 105 11.95 14.44 8.22
N ASP A 106 12.38 13.45 7.45
CA ASP A 106 13.40 13.60 6.40
C ASP A 106 12.81 13.37 5.00
N ILE A 107 13.64 13.24 3.97
CA ILE A 107 13.18 13.02 2.59
C ILE A 107 12.73 11.58 2.37
N ALA A 108 13.28 10.63 3.14
CA ALA A 108 12.96 9.22 3.03
C ALA A 108 11.71 8.88 3.84
N GLU A 109 11.00 7.85 3.40
CA GLU A 109 9.74 7.41 4.02
C GLU A 109 9.78 5.92 4.37
N ASP A 110 8.87 5.47 5.24
CA ASP A 110 8.87 4.10 5.77
C ASP A 110 8.25 3.05 4.83
N HIS A 111 8.86 2.87 3.65
CA HIS A 111 8.37 1.91 2.66
C HIS A 111 8.45 0.48 3.17
N LEU A 112 9.57 0.12 3.82
CA LEU A 112 9.81 -1.25 4.26
C LEU A 112 8.94 -1.60 5.47
N GLY A 113 8.75 -0.67 6.41
CA GLY A 113 7.81 -0.84 7.51
C GLY A 113 6.37 -0.94 7.01
N ALA A 114 5.98 -0.18 5.98
CA ALA A 114 4.66 -0.32 5.37
C ALA A 114 4.43 -1.72 4.77
N ILE A 115 5.40 -2.24 4.02
CA ILE A 115 5.31 -3.59 3.45
C ILE A 115 5.28 -4.63 4.58
N ASP A 116 6.21 -4.56 5.53
CA ASP A 116 6.28 -5.48 6.68
C ASP A 116 4.98 -5.48 7.49
N ARG A 117 4.45 -4.30 7.81
CA ARG A 117 3.17 -4.12 8.52
C ARG A 117 2.02 -4.77 7.77
N CYS A 118 1.93 -4.55 6.46
CA CYS A 118 0.87 -5.12 5.63
C CYS A 118 0.99 -6.65 5.50
N THR A 119 2.21 -7.21 5.41
CA THR A 119 2.41 -8.67 5.47
C THR A 119 2.02 -9.25 6.83
N LYS A 120 1.97 -8.44 7.90
CA LYS A 120 1.57 -8.90 9.24
C LYS A 120 0.07 -8.79 9.50
N TRP A 121 -0.73 -8.36 8.52
CA TRP A 121 -2.18 -8.52 8.56
C TRP A 121 -2.53 -10.01 8.62
N LYS A 122 -3.10 -10.42 9.74
CA LYS A 122 -3.28 -11.83 10.13
C LYS A 122 -4.69 -12.13 10.64
N SER A 123 -5.67 -11.30 10.30
CA SER A 123 -7.05 -11.75 10.46
C SER A 123 -7.26 -13.00 9.61
N GLN A 124 -8.25 -13.81 9.99
CA GLN A 124 -8.63 -15.03 9.26
C GLN A 124 -9.00 -14.79 7.77
N ASN A 125 -9.19 -13.52 7.36
CA ASN A 125 -9.51 -13.14 5.98
C ASN A 125 -8.41 -12.33 5.29
N ASP A 126 -7.26 -12.12 5.93
CA ASP A 126 -6.14 -11.42 5.32
C ASP A 126 -5.26 -12.37 4.52
N TRP A 127 -4.88 -11.96 3.31
CA TRP A 127 -3.97 -12.72 2.44
C TRP A 127 -4.40 -14.16 2.15
N THR A 128 -5.71 -14.44 2.08
CA THR A 128 -6.21 -15.81 1.84
C THR A 128 -6.33 -16.17 0.36
N SER A 129 -6.16 -15.23 -0.57
CA SER A 129 -6.22 -15.50 -2.01
C SER A 129 -4.91 -16.08 -2.53
N PRO A 130 -4.93 -16.95 -3.56
CA PRO A 130 -3.71 -17.53 -4.13
C PRO A 130 -2.85 -16.50 -4.87
N ILE A 131 -3.44 -15.43 -5.39
CA ILE A 131 -2.72 -14.32 -6.02
C ILE A 131 -2.71 -13.14 -5.04
N LYS A 132 -1.51 -12.67 -4.69
CA LYS A 132 -1.28 -11.61 -3.71
C LYS A 132 -0.48 -10.50 -4.36
N LEU A 133 -0.99 -9.27 -4.31
CA LEU A 133 -0.36 -8.10 -4.89
C LEU A 133 -0.30 -6.97 -3.86
N MET A 134 0.80 -6.23 -3.89
CA MET A 134 0.94 -4.94 -3.20
C MET A 134 1.29 -3.87 -4.23
N LEU A 135 0.66 -2.71 -4.13
CA LEU A 135 1.01 -1.53 -4.91
C LEU A 135 1.39 -0.40 -3.95
N LEU A 136 2.66 -0.02 -3.96
CA LEU A 136 3.20 1.08 -3.16
C LEU A 136 3.21 2.38 -3.99
N LEU A 137 2.64 3.45 -3.45
CA LEU A 137 2.49 4.76 -4.10
C LEU A 137 3.13 5.84 -3.21
N THR A 138 4.20 6.46 -3.67
CA THR A 138 5.03 7.44 -2.93
C THR A 138 5.76 8.36 -3.90
N ASP A 139 6.15 9.54 -3.45
CA ASP A 139 7.02 10.47 -4.19
C ASP A 139 8.45 10.55 -3.62
N ALA A 140 8.72 9.78 -2.57
CA ALA A 140 9.98 9.78 -1.82
C ALA A 140 10.73 8.44 -1.94
N PRO A 141 12.06 8.42 -1.71
CA PRO A 141 12.83 7.18 -1.56
C PRO A 141 12.52 6.48 -0.22
N ALA A 142 12.85 5.19 -0.12
CA ALA A 142 12.83 4.47 1.16
C ALA A 142 14.06 4.82 2.00
N HIS A 143 13.97 4.70 3.33
CA HIS A 143 15.13 4.73 4.22
C HIS A 143 16.19 3.71 3.81
N GLY A 144 17.45 4.13 3.80
CA GLY A 144 18.61 3.34 3.34
C GLY A 144 18.72 3.20 1.83
N MET A 145 17.80 3.81 1.05
CA MET A 145 17.75 3.71 -0.41
C MET A 145 17.81 5.07 -1.12
N VAL A 146 18.16 6.14 -0.40
CA VAL A 146 18.21 7.48 -0.98
C VAL A 146 19.36 7.59 -2.00
N PRO A 147 19.11 8.10 -3.22
CA PRO A 147 20.12 8.18 -4.26
C PRO A 147 21.36 8.98 -3.83
N ALA A 148 22.55 8.49 -4.22
CA ALA A 148 23.81 9.05 -3.77
C ALA A 148 24.07 10.52 -4.16
N GLY A 149 23.38 11.02 -5.19
CA GLY A 149 23.45 12.42 -5.62
C GLY A 149 22.74 13.41 -4.69
N ILE A 150 21.98 12.92 -3.70
CA ILE A 150 21.14 13.75 -2.82
C ILE A 150 21.77 13.90 -1.42
N HIS A 151 22.86 13.18 -1.10
CA HIS A 151 23.50 13.19 0.23
C HIS A 151 23.96 14.56 0.76
N ASN A 152 24.08 15.57 -0.11
CA ASN A 152 24.44 16.93 0.29
C ASN A 152 23.22 17.82 0.61
N ALA A 153 22.00 17.36 0.35
CA ALA A 153 20.81 18.05 0.82
C ALA A 153 20.69 17.87 2.34
N PRO A 154 20.18 18.86 3.08
CA PRO A 154 19.87 18.69 4.49
C PRO A 154 18.70 17.71 4.66
N ASN A 155 18.70 16.95 5.76
CA ASN A 155 17.62 16.04 6.18
C ASN A 155 17.19 15.03 5.09
N VAL A 156 18.17 14.31 4.54
CA VAL A 156 17.93 13.37 3.43
C VAL A 156 17.47 12.01 3.92
N ASP A 157 18.12 11.50 4.97
CA ASP A 157 17.80 10.23 5.59
C ASP A 157 18.50 10.17 6.97
N GLY A 158 17.74 10.14 8.04
CA GLY A 158 18.21 9.89 9.40
C GLY A 158 18.74 8.46 9.59
N TYR A 159 18.42 7.56 8.65
CA TYR A 159 18.67 6.12 8.70
C TYR A 159 19.51 5.61 7.53
N SER A 160 20.56 6.37 7.20
CA SER A 160 21.46 6.23 6.03
C SER A 160 22.05 4.85 5.67
N ILE A 161 21.92 3.83 6.52
CA ILE A 161 22.48 2.48 6.25
C ILE A 161 21.39 1.40 6.28
N ARG A 162 20.39 1.50 7.16
CA ARG A 162 19.34 0.48 7.34
C ARG A 162 18.11 1.07 8.00
N HIS A 163 16.94 0.52 7.65
CA HIS A 163 15.73 0.68 8.44
C HIS A 163 16.01 0.28 9.91
N PRO A 164 15.56 1.03 10.93
CA PRO A 164 15.91 0.84 12.35
C PRO A 164 15.50 -0.52 12.91
N SER A 165 14.41 -1.10 12.40
CA SER A 165 13.98 -2.48 12.73
C SER A 165 14.77 -3.58 11.99
N GLY A 166 15.81 -3.23 11.24
CA GLY A 166 16.63 -4.16 10.47
C GLY A 166 15.97 -4.71 9.20
N LEU A 167 14.91 -4.07 8.72
CA LEU A 167 14.19 -4.49 7.51
C LEU A 167 15.04 -4.26 6.26
N THR A 168 15.00 -5.22 5.34
CA THR A 168 15.56 -5.13 3.99
C THR A 168 14.48 -5.45 2.94
N PRO A 169 14.65 -5.03 1.68
CA PRO A 169 13.76 -5.41 0.59
C PRO A 169 13.53 -6.93 0.49
N GLU A 170 14.59 -7.72 0.67
CA GLU A 170 14.52 -9.18 0.64
C GLU A 170 13.69 -9.72 1.81
N SER A 171 13.88 -9.18 3.02
CA SER A 171 13.16 -9.65 4.22
C SER A 171 11.65 -9.42 4.13
N VAL A 172 11.23 -8.31 3.53
CA VAL A 172 9.80 -7.97 3.40
C VAL A 172 9.16 -8.70 2.21
N ALA A 173 9.91 -8.92 1.13
CA ALA A 173 9.47 -9.77 0.02
C ALA A 173 9.28 -11.23 0.46
N ASP A 174 10.23 -11.76 1.25
CA ASP A 174 10.15 -13.11 1.83
C ASP A 174 8.91 -13.27 2.72
N SER A 175 8.56 -12.24 3.49
CA SER A 175 7.39 -12.25 4.36
C SER A 175 6.09 -12.36 3.58
N LEU A 176 5.99 -11.68 2.42
CA LEU A 176 4.83 -11.76 1.54
C LEU A 176 4.64 -13.18 0.97
N VAL A 177 5.73 -13.85 0.59
CA VAL A 177 5.69 -15.21 0.03
C VAL A 177 5.39 -16.27 1.09
N LYS A 178 5.86 -16.07 2.34
CA LYS A 178 5.68 -17.03 3.44
C LYS A 178 4.29 -17.00 4.07
N ASN A 179 3.47 -15.98 3.83
CA ASN A 179 2.08 -15.91 4.29
C ASN A 179 1.13 -16.84 3.50
N ASN A 180 1.52 -18.10 3.29
CA ASN A 180 0.65 -19.13 2.73
C ASN A 180 -0.04 -19.93 3.83
#